data_AF-A0A0N4U7Z6-F1
#
_entry.id   AF-A0A0N4U7Z6-F1
#
_cell.length_a   1.000
_cell.length_b   1.000
_cell.length_c   1.000
_cell.angle_alpha   90.00
_cell.angle_beta   90.00
_cell.angle_gamma   90.00
#
_symmetry.space_group_name_H-M   'P 1'
#
loop_
_entity.id
_entity.type
_entity.pdbx_description
1 polymer ?
#
loop_
_entity_poly.entity_id
_entity_poly.type
_entity_poly.pdbx_seq_one_letter_code
_entity_poly.pdbx_strand_id
1 'polypeptide(L)'
;MAICLAIIDKGSTPLYVNVCEKERSQEFDIHMFLYCSLDIVDEKIDGASRSPELFLGPLISDQKYKSFGYITNTKLKMLVVSEIGNTSLKDQDVRAVSDL
;
A
#
# COMPACT_ATOMS: atom_id res chain seq x y z
N MET A 1 0.44 0.44 -13.37
CA MET A 1 1.87 0.64 -13.09
C MET A 1 2.00 1.12 -11.66
N ALA A 2 2.69 0.32 -10.84
CA ALA A 2 3.00 0.71 -9.47
C ALA A 2 4.07 1.79 -9.51
N ILE A 3 3.85 2.89 -8.79
CA ILE A 3 4.80 4.00 -8.69
C ILE A 3 5.66 3.90 -7.43
N CYS A 4 5.12 3.30 -6.37
CA CYS A 4 5.85 3.05 -5.14
C CYS A 4 5.49 1.70 -4.53
N LEU A 5 6.49 1.03 -3.98
CA LEU A 5 6.35 -0.18 -3.16
C LEU A 5 7.02 0.07 -1.82
N ALA A 6 6.31 -0.26 -0.74
CA ALA A 6 6.82 -0.17 0.62
C ALA A 6 6.59 -1.46 1.40
N ILE A 7 7.57 -1.81 2.22
CA ILE A 7 7.51 -2.87 3.22
C ILE A 7 7.83 -2.23 4.57
N ILE A 8 6.88 -2.29 5.48
CA ILE A 8 6.92 -1.65 6.78
C ILE A 8 6.73 -2.71 7.85
N ASP A 9 7.52 -2.64 8.92
CA ASP A 9 7.42 -3.56 10.03
C ASP A 9 6.20 -3.29 10.92
N LYS A 10 6.00 -4.16 11.91
CA LYS A 10 4.90 -4.03 12.88
C LYS A 10 4.97 -2.76 13.74
N GLY A 11 6.17 -2.19 13.91
CA GLY A 11 6.41 -0.94 14.65
C GLY A 11 6.38 0.30 13.76
N SER A 12 5.82 0.18 12.55
CA SER A 12 5.75 1.26 11.57
C SER A 12 7.12 1.80 11.14
N THR A 13 8.16 0.96 11.22
CA THR A 13 9.50 1.26 10.72
C THR A 13 9.63 0.78 9.27
N PRO A 14 10.01 1.65 8.32
CA PRO A 14 10.20 1.24 6.93
C PRO A 14 11.41 0.31 6.80
N LEU A 15 11.19 -0.91 6.29
CA LEU A 15 12.25 -1.86 5.94
C LEU A 15 12.70 -1.65 4.48
N TYR A 16 11.77 -1.25 3.63
CA TYR A 16 12.02 -0.94 2.23
C TYR A 16 10.98 0.06 1.75
N VAL A 17 11.40 1.12 1.06
CA VAL A 17 10.52 2.02 0.32
C VAL A 17 11.24 2.38 -0.97
N ASN A 18 10.56 2.21 -2.10
CA ASN A 18 11.14 2.54 -3.40
C ASN A 18 10.09 3.20 -4.30
N VAL A 19 10.46 4.34 -4.86
CA VAL A 19 9.68 5.11 -5.83
C VAL A 19 10.31 4.92 -7.22
N CYS A 20 9.50 4.62 -8.22
CA CYS A 20 9.93 4.50 -9.61
C CYS A 20 10.68 5.76 -10.07
N GLU A 21 11.79 5.61 -10.78
CA GLU A 21 12.63 6.74 -11.21
C GLU A 21 11.87 7.81 -12.01
N LYS A 22 10.86 7.41 -12.79
CA LYS A 22 10.01 8.32 -13.57
C LYS A 22 9.24 9.31 -12.69
N GLU A 23 8.91 8.91 -11.46
CA GLU A 23 8.14 9.70 -10.50
C GLU A 23 9.01 10.34 -9.42
N ARG A 24 10.34 10.33 -9.57
CA ARG A 24 11.28 10.86 -8.55
C ARG A 24 11.06 12.35 -8.27
N SER A 25 10.57 13.13 -9.23
CA SER A 25 10.22 14.55 -9.00
C SER A 25 9.06 14.75 -8.03
N GLN A 26 8.22 13.72 -7.81
CA GLN A 26 7.06 13.72 -6.92
C GLN A 26 7.30 12.86 -5.67
N GLU A 27 8.55 12.46 -5.41
CA GLU A 27 8.89 11.51 -4.35
C GLU A 27 8.36 11.94 -2.98
N PHE A 28 8.45 13.24 -2.64
CA PHE A 28 7.92 13.75 -1.38
C PHE A 28 6.40 13.55 -1.23
N ASP A 29 5.62 13.90 -2.26
CA ASP A 29 4.17 13.73 -2.28
C ASP A 29 3.79 12.25 -2.16
N ILE A 30 4.55 11.36 -2.82
CA ILE A 30 4.33 9.91 -2.81
C ILE A 30 4.64 9.33 -1.43
N HIS A 31 5.72 9.73 -0.76
CA HIS A 31 6.00 9.32 0.61
C HIS A 31 4.92 9.80 1.57
N MET A 32 4.45 11.05 1.44
CA MET A 32 3.36 11.57 2.27
C MET A 32 2.09 10.72 2.10
N PHE A 33 1.69 10.45 0.86
CA PHE A 33 0.51 9.62 0.56
C PHE A 33 0.66 8.18 1.09
N LEU A 34 1.87 7.60 0.97
CA LEU A 34 2.19 6.29 1.52
C LEU A 34 2.01 6.26 3.04
N TYR A 35 2.52 7.25 3.77
CA TYR A 35 2.36 7.30 5.22
C TYR A 35 0.91 7.55 5.65
N CYS A 36 0.14 8.38 4.94
CA CYS A 36 -1.29 8.49 5.19
C CYS A 36 -2.03 7.16 4.92
N SER A 37 -1.58 6.38 3.94
CA SER A 37 -2.14 5.05 3.68
C SER A 37 -1.81 4.06 4.80
N LEU A 38 -0.66 4.21 5.46
CA LEU A 38 -0.24 3.39 6.58
C LEU A 38 -1.16 3.57 7.81
N ASP A 39 -1.62 4.79 8.07
CA ASP A 39 -2.58 5.05 9.15
C ASP A 39 -3.86 4.21 9.00
N ILE A 40 -4.37 4.09 7.77
CA ILE A 40 -5.55 3.26 7.45
C ILE A 40 -5.27 1.77 7.62
N VAL A 41 -4.05 1.34 7.32
CA VAL A 41 -3.63 -0.05 7.58
C VAL A 41 -3.67 -0.32 9.08
N ASP A 42 -3.16 0.60 9.90
CA ASP A 42 -3.13 0.45 11.37
C ASP A 42 -4.53 0.42 11.97
N GLU A 43 -5.44 1.30 11.51
CA GLU A 43 -6.85 1.26 11.89
C GLU A 43 -7.52 -0.09 11.53
N LYS A 44 -7.22 -0.66 10.36
CA LYS A 44 -7.78 -1.96 9.93
C LYS A 44 -7.23 -3.13 10.76
N ILE A 45 -5.97 -3.06 11.22
CA ILE A 45 -5.36 -4.12 12.04
C ILE A 45 -5.91 -4.11 13.46
N ASP A 46 -6.03 -2.91 14.04
CA ASP A 46 -6.44 -2.71 15.44
C ASP A 46 -7.96 -2.75 15.62
N GLY A 47 -8.72 -2.56 14.53
CA GLY A 47 -10.17 -2.63 14.52
C GLY A 47 -10.77 -4.01 14.87
N ALA A 48 -12.02 -3.99 15.34
CA ALA A 48 -12.76 -5.19 15.76
C ALA A 48 -13.02 -6.21 14.63
N SER A 49 -12.94 -5.78 13.37
CA SER A 49 -13.01 -6.65 12.21
C SER A 49 -11.61 -7.15 11.86
N ARG A 50 -11.07 -8.08 12.67
CA ARG A 50 -9.98 -8.96 12.21
C ARG A 50 -10.51 -9.81 11.06
N SER A 51 -10.59 -9.23 9.87
CA SER A 51 -10.80 -10.01 8.66
C SER A 51 -9.63 -10.99 8.58
N PRO A 52 -9.87 -12.30 8.46
CA PRO A 52 -8.80 -13.28 8.30
C PRO A 52 -8.02 -13.08 6.99
N GLU A 53 -8.54 -12.24 6.08
CA GLU A 53 -7.86 -11.87 4.85
C GLU A 53 -6.64 -10.98 5.10
N LEU A 54 -5.51 -11.47 4.60
CA LEU A 54 -4.22 -10.78 4.59
C LEU A 54 -4.21 -9.60 3.61
N PHE A 55 -4.96 -9.72 2.50
CA PHE A 55 -5.14 -8.64 1.55
C PHE A 55 -6.20 -7.66 2.05
N LEU A 56 -5.77 -6.42 2.29
CA LEU A 56 -6.62 -5.35 2.82
C LEU A 56 -7.43 -4.64 1.72
N GLY A 57 -7.09 -4.90 0.45
CA GLY A 57 -7.70 -4.25 -0.69
C GLY A 57 -7.26 -2.78 -0.84
N PRO A 58 -8.08 -1.96 -1.52
CA PRO A 58 -7.88 -0.53 -1.62
C PRO A 58 -7.89 0.12 -0.23
N LEU A 59 -6.99 1.08 -0.01
CA LEU A 59 -6.87 1.82 1.25
C LEU A 59 -7.44 3.23 1.10
N ILE A 60 -6.70 4.11 0.43
CA ILE A 60 -7.11 5.49 0.14
C ILE A 60 -6.83 5.83 -1.32
N SER A 61 -7.55 6.84 -1.79
CA SER A 61 -7.35 7.43 -3.11
C SER A 61 -7.54 8.93 -3.03
N ASP A 62 -6.66 9.68 -3.67
CA ASP A 62 -6.82 11.12 -3.89
C ASP A 62 -6.92 11.42 -5.39
N GLN A 63 -6.69 12.67 -5.79
CA GLN A 63 -6.77 13.08 -7.20
C GLN A 63 -5.60 12.59 -8.05
N LYS A 64 -4.50 12.12 -7.45
CA LYS A 64 -3.28 11.69 -8.13
C LYS A 64 -3.03 10.18 -7.95
N TYR A 65 -3.24 9.65 -6.76
CA TYR A 65 -2.78 8.33 -6.34
C TYR A 65 -3.89 7.49 -5.72
N LYS A 66 -3.69 6.17 -5.76
CA LYS A 66 -4.43 5.16 -4.99
C LYS A 66 -3.46 4.19 -4.36
N SER A 67 -3.79 3.67 -3.19
CA SER A 67 -2.99 2.67 -2.48
C SER A 67 -3.75 1.37 -2.25
N PHE A 68 -2.99 0.29 -2.21
CA PHE A 68 -3.44 -1.04 -1.82
C PHE A 68 -2.58 -1.54 -0.66
N GLY A 69 -3.20 -2.28 0.25
CA GLY A 69 -2.56 -2.83 1.43
C GLY A 69 -2.60 -4.35 1.45
N TYR A 70 -1.51 -4.95 1.90
CA TYR A 70 -1.44 -6.36 2.26
C TYR A 70 -0.69 -6.48 3.58
N ILE A 71 -1.11 -7.42 4.42
CA ILE A 71 -0.42 -7.73 5.66
C ILE A 71 -0.04 -9.20 5.70
N THR A 72 1.19 -9.50 6.07
CA THR A 72 1.60 -10.89 6.26
C THR A 72 1.06 -11.43 7.59
N ASN A 73 1.07 -12.75 7.72
CA ASN A 73 0.86 -13.44 9.00
C ASN A 73 1.85 -12.98 10.11
N THR A 74 3.05 -12.52 9.74
CA THR A 74 4.06 -11.95 10.65
C THR A 74 3.86 -10.46 10.96
N LYS A 75 2.76 -9.86 10.50
CA LYS A 75 2.42 -8.44 10.68
C LYS A 75 3.38 -7.47 9.99
N LEU A 76 4.00 -7.89 8.88
CA LEU A 76 4.64 -6.97 7.94
C LEU A 76 3.56 -6.35 7.06
N LYS A 77 3.63 -5.03 6.88
CA LYS A 77 2.70 -4.24 6.09
C LYS A 77 3.34 -3.97 4.73
N MET A 78 2.70 -4.44 3.67
CA MET A 78 3.10 -4.17 2.30
C MET A 78 2.11 -3.17 1.69
N LEU A 79 2.63 -2.08 1.14
CA LEU A 79 1.83 -1.07 0.47
C LEU A 79 2.31 -0.88 -0.97
N VAL A 80 1.35 -0.78 -1.88
CA VAL A 80 1.59 -0.44 -3.28
C VAL A 80 0.83 0.82 -3.59
N VAL A 81 1.54 1.83 -4.12
CA VAL A 81 0.94 3.06 -4.63
C VAL A 81 0.94 3.00 -6.15
N SER A 82 -0.16 3.46 -6.75
CA SER A 82 -0.35 3.61 -8.19
C SER A 82 -0.98 4.97 -8.46
N GLU A 83 -0.81 5.49 -9.67
CA GLU A 83 -1.63 6.60 -10.14
C GLU A 83 -3.11 6.20 -10.19
N ILE A 84 -3.99 7.17 -9.91
CA ILE A 84 -5.45 6.97 -9.88
C ILE A 84 -6.00 6.57 -11.25
N GLY A 85 -5.47 7.17 -12.33
CA GLY A 85 -5.88 6.90 -13.71
C GLY A 85 -5.43 5.54 -14.24
N ASN A 86 -4.63 4.82 -13.46
CA ASN A 86 -4.05 3.57 -13.90
C ASN A 86 -5.04 2.40 -13.76
N THR A 87 -5.59 1.97 -14.89
CA THR A 87 -6.55 0.85 -14.98
C THR A 87 -5.89 -0.53 -15.04
N SER A 88 -4.56 -0.58 -15.20
CA SER A 88 -3.81 -1.84 -15.32
C SER A 88 -3.56 -2.54 -13.98
N LEU A 89 -3.63 -1.82 -12.86
CA LEU A 89 -3.62 -2.39 -11.52
C LEU A 89 -5.05 -2.48 -11.01
N LYS A 90 -5.69 -3.64 -11.27
CA LYS A 90 -6.98 -3.98 -10.69
C LYS A 90 -6.77 -4.73 -9.39
N ASP A 91 -7.76 -4.63 -8.51
CA ASP A 91 -7.76 -5.31 -7.21
C ASP A 91 -7.49 -6.83 -7.35
N GLN A 92 -8.07 -7.46 -8.37
CA GLN A 92 -7.84 -8.87 -8.69
C GLN A 92 -6.37 -9.19 -8.99
N ASP A 93 -5.66 -8.32 -9.71
CA ASP A 93 -4.25 -8.55 -10.07
C ASP A 93 -3.36 -8.41 -8.83
N VAL A 94 -3.65 -7.41 -7.97
CA VAL A 94 -2.91 -7.20 -6.71
C VAL A 94 -3.15 -8.36 -5.74
N ARG A 95 -4.40 -8.85 -5.65
CA ARG A 95 -4.74 -10.01 -4.83
C ARG A 95 -4.02 -11.27 -5.32
N ALA A 96 -3.95 -11.50 -6.63
CA ALA A 96 -3.26 -12.66 -7.19
C ALA A 96 -1.76 -12.70 -6.83
N VAL A 97 -1.09 -11.54 -6.75
CA VAL A 97 0.31 -11.45 -6.29
C VAL A 97 0.44 -11.74 -4.79
N SER A 98 -0.61 -11.48 -4.02
CA SER A 98 -0.61 -11.66 -2.56
C SER A 98 -0.93 -13.09 -2.09
N ASP A 99 -1.45 -13.92 -2.99
CA ASP A 99 -1.76 -15.35 -2.75
C ASP A 99 -0.64 -16.30 -3.22
N LEU A 100 0.47 -15.75 -3.74
CA LEU A 100 1.67 -16.48 -4.17
C LEU A 100 2.59 -16.80 -2.99
#